data_AF-A0A7W9FNQ1-F1
#
_entry.id   AF-A0A7W9FNQ1-F1
#
_cell.length_a   1.000
_cell.length_b   1.000
_cell.length_c   1.000
_cell.angle_alpha   90.00
_cell.angle_beta   90.00
_cell.angle_gamma   90.00
#
_symmetry.space_group_name_H-M   'P 1'
#
loop_
_entity.id
_entity.type
_entity.pdbx_description
1 polymer ?
#
loop_
_entity_poly.entity_id
_entity_poly.type
_entity_poly.pdbx_seq_one_letter_code
_entity_poly.pdbx_strand_id
1 'polypeptide(L)' 'MAGDEVLIRKDGERLILEPVRPARTLAEVIEWLQQQPPLDEDFPDIDELPHSPVEL' A
#
# COMPACT_ATOMS: atom_id res chain seq x y z
N MET A 1 -8.64 -12.78 8.26
CA MET A 1 -8.83 -14.23 8.17
C MET A 1 -7.45 -14.88 8.13
N ALA A 2 -7.30 -16.14 8.54
CA ALA A 2 -6.04 -16.87 8.30
C ALA A 2 -5.80 -16.91 6.78
N GLY A 3 -4.54 -16.78 6.34
CA GLY A 3 -4.23 -16.85 4.91
C GLY A 3 -4.49 -18.26 4.39
N ASP A 4 -5.18 -18.39 3.26
CA ASP A 4 -5.44 -19.68 2.59
C ASP A 4 -4.18 -20.24 1.90
N GLU A 5 -3.14 -19.42 1.80
CA GLU A 5 -1.83 -19.74 1.22
C GLU A 5 -0.71 -19.47 2.22
N VAL A 6 0.35 -20.29 2.17
CA VAL A 6 1.54 -20.15 3.02
C VAL A 6 2.83 -20.30 2.22
N LEU A 7 3.82 -19.46 2.51
CA LEU A 7 5.20 -19.68 2.09
C LEU A 7 5.85 -20.67 3.06
N ILE A 8 6.41 -21.76 2.53
CA ILE A 8 7.11 -22.77 3.33
C ILE A 8 8.61 -22.66 3.07
N ARG A 9 9.40 -22.53 4.14
CA ARG A 9 10.87 -22.59 4.05
C ARG A 9 11.49 -23.47 5.15
N LYS A 10 12.61 -24.11 4.84
CA LYS A 10 13.41 -24.87 5.81
C LYS A 10 14.43 -23.96 6.48
N ASP A 11 14.49 -24.02 7.80
CA ASP A 11 15.45 -23.28 8.62
C ASP A 11 16.13 -24.26 9.59
N GLY A 12 17.31 -24.75 9.20
CA GLY A 12 18.00 -25.82 9.92
C GLY A 12 17.16 -27.10 9.99
N GLU A 13 16.75 -27.47 11.20
CA GLU A 13 15.88 -28.62 11.51
C GLU A 13 14.39 -28.25 11.59
N ARG A 14 14.02 -27.00 11.33
CA ARG A 14 12.64 -26.50 11.44
C ARG A 14 12.04 -26.22 10.07
N LEU A 15 10.72 -26.30 9.99
CA LEU A 15 9.92 -25.75 8.90
C LEU A 15 9.24 -24.47 9.40
N ILE A 16 9.40 -23.39 8.64
CA ILE A 16 8.74 -22.11 8.88
C ILE A 16 7.59 -21.99 7.88
N LEU A 17 6.40 -21.65 8.40
CA LEU A 17 5.20 -21.41 7.62
C LEU A 17 4.80 -19.95 7.81
N GLU A 18 4.85 -19.17 6.74
CA GLU A 18 4.48 -17.75 6.76
C GLU A 18 3.19 -17.58 5.94
N PRO A 19 2.11 -17.00 6.50
CA PRO A 19 0.89 -16.78 5.74
C PRO A 19 1.16 -15.77 4.64
N VAL A 20 0.78 -16.11 3.40
CA VAL A 20 0.74 -15.15 2.31
C VAL A 20 -0.43 -14.22 2.59
N ARG A 21 -0.13 -12.95 2.85
CA ARG A 21 -1.18 -11.94 2.96
C ARG A 21 -1.47 -11.45 1.55
N PRO A 22 -2.70 -11.54 1.06
CA PRO A 22 -3.04 -10.90 -0.21
C PRO A 22 -2.72 -9.41 -0.11
N ALA A 23 -2.27 -8.84 -1.22
CA ALA A 23 -2.19 -7.39 -1.32
C ALA A 23 -3.58 -6.80 -1.01
N ARG A 24 -3.60 -5.68 -0.28
CA ARG A 24 -4.88 -4.99 -0.05
C ARG A 24 -5.50 -4.62 -1.38
N THR A 25 -6.80 -4.86 -1.50
CA THR A 25 -7.62 -4.36 -2.60
C THR A 25 -7.64 -2.83 -2.58
N LEU A 26 -7.93 -2.22 -3.74
CA LEU A 26 -8.12 -0.76 -3.81
C LEU A 26 -9.21 -0.28 -2.84
N ALA A 27 -10.27 -1.06 -2.67
CA ALA A 27 -11.36 -0.73 -1.74
C ALA A 27 -10.88 -0.69 -0.27
N GLU A 28 -10.10 -1.68 0.17
CA GLU A 28 -9.53 -1.72 1.53
C GLU A 28 -8.53 -0.58 1.76
N VAL A 29 -7.78 -0.17 0.73
CA VAL A 29 -6.89 0.99 0.81
C VAL A 29 -7.70 2.29 0.96
N ILE A 30 -8.78 2.46 0.19
CA ILE A 30 -9.65 3.63 0.28
C ILE A 30 -10.33 3.70 1.65
N GLU A 31 -10.87 2.60 2.15
CA GLU A 31 -11.48 2.53 3.49
C GLU A 31 -10.46 2.92 4.57
N TRP A 32 -9.23 2.40 4.47
CA TRP A 32 -8.16 2.77 5.40
C TRP A 32 -7.83 4.28 5.33
N LEU A 33 -7.73 4.86 4.13
CA LEU A 33 -7.46 6.30 3.95
C LEU A 33 -8.54 7.19 4.58
N GLN A 34 -9.82 6.79 4.49
CA GLN A 34 -10.93 7.54 5.09
C GLN A 34 -10.89 7.58 6.63
N GLN A 35 -10.21 6.64 7.27
CA GLN A 35 -10.08 6.58 8.72
C GLN A 35 -8.88 7.37 9.25
N GLN A 36 -8.04 7.93 8.38
CA GLN A 36 -6.86 8.66 8.81
C GLN A 36 -7.23 10.06 9.31
N PRO A 37 -6.53 10.59 10.33
CA PRO A 37 -6.69 11.98 10.73
C PRO A 37 -6.28 12.93 9.60
N PRO A 38 -6.76 14.18 9.62
CA PRO A 38 -6.24 15.22 8.73
C PRO A 38 -4.72 15.34 8.87
N LEU A 39 -4.05 15.70 7.78
CA LEU A 39 -2.64 16.05 7.82
C LEU A 39 -2.49 17.41 8.50
N ASP A 40 -1.58 17.50 9.46
CA ASP A 40 -1.24 18.75 10.14
C ASP A 40 -0.21 19.59 9.35
N GLU A 41 0.38 19.00 8.31
CA GLU A 41 1.38 19.63 7.44
C GLU A 41 0.77 20.14 6.14
N ASP A 42 1.24 21.30 5.70
CA ASP A 42 0.94 21.81 4.37
C ASP A 42 1.59 20.93 3.30
N PHE A 43 0.91 20.78 2.17
CA PHE A 43 1.50 20.10 1.03
C PHE A 43 2.71 20.91 0.51
N PRO A 44 3.79 20.23 0.09
CA PRO A 44 4.92 20.92 -0.51
C PRO A 44 4.50 21.63 -1.80
N ASP A 45 5.15 22.75 -2.11
CA ASP A 45 5.01 23.39 -3.41
C ASP A 45 5.51 22.45 -4.52
N ILE A 46 4.85 22.51 -5.68
CA ILE A 46 5.26 21.78 -6.88
C ILE A 46 6.21 22.67 -7.68
N ASP A 47 7.50 22.30 -7.73
CA ASP A 47 8.53 23.08 -8.44
C ASP A 47 8.27 23.21 -9.95
N GLU A 48 7.74 22.15 -10.58
CA GLU A 48 7.42 22.11 -12.00
C GLU A 48 5.93 21.84 -12.19
N LEU A 49 5.19 22.92 -12.46
CA LEU A 49 3.78 22.83 -12.80
C LEU A 49 3.61 22.29 -14.23
N PRO A 50 2.51 21.55 -14.50
CA PRO A 50 2.21 21.11 -15.86
C PRO A 50 2.22 22.31 -16.81
N HIS A 51 2.77 22.11 -18.01
CA HIS A 51 2.78 23.14 -19.04
C HIS A 51 1.35 23.63 -19.30
N SER A 52 1.22 24.95 -19.51
CA SER A 52 -0.04 25.54 -19.95
C SER A 52 -0.58 24.78 -21.16
N PRO A 53 -1.90 24.51 -21.24
CA PRO A 53 -2.49 23.86 -22.40
C PRO A 53 -2.06 24.58 -23.68
N VAL A 54 -1.50 23.84 -24.63
CA VAL A 54 -1.16 24.38 -25.94
C VAL A 54 -2.43 24.36 -26.78
N GLU A 55 -2.90 25.51 -27.25
CA GLU A 55 -3.95 25.54 -28.27
C GLU A 55 -3.37 24.99 -29.58
N LEU A 56 -3.94 23.88 -30.06
CA LEU A 56 -3.57 23.21 -31.31
C LEU A 56 -4.35 23.78 -32.51
#